data_AF-A0A117SXY1-F1
#
_entry.id   AF-A0A117SXY1-F1
#
_cell.length_a   1.000
_cell.length_b   1.000
_cell.length_c   1.000
_cell.angle_alpha   90.00
_cell.angle_beta   90.00
_cell.angle_gamma   90.00
#
_symmetry.space_group_name_H-M   'P 1'
#
loop_
_entity.id
_entity.type
_entity.pdbx_description
1 polymer ?
#
loop_
_entity_poly.entity_id
_entity_poly.type
_entity_poly.pdbx_seq_one_letter_code
_entity_poly.pdbx_strand_id
1 'polypeptide(L)'
;MNPSPEEPAESRKQSPEHTYSRTSGWIFILFFLAGFFPLGLKTYFTLTGEMAVIHLILGLGGLIAARSAKRTQTIYSVSAGTWLIFMGVTGKVNPFGLPIASLPLDHALHAVLGLWAFYGPLLHFPWRQALRRSHRAKTNSQE
;
A
#
# COMPACT_ATOMS: atom_id res chain seq x y z
N MET A 1 34.75 20.58 28.63
CA MET A 1 33.93 20.29 27.44
C MET A 1 32.84 19.34 27.89
N ASN A 2 31.64 19.84 28.17
CA ASN A 2 30.54 18.98 28.63
C ASN A 2 29.99 18.20 27.44
N PRO A 3 29.80 16.87 27.54
CA PRO A 3 29.09 16.12 26.52
C PRO A 3 27.67 16.68 26.40
N SER A 4 27.24 16.94 25.16
CA SER A 4 25.86 17.30 24.85
C SER A 4 24.95 16.20 25.41
N PRO A 5 23.88 16.53 26.14
CA PRO A 5 22.93 15.53 26.59
C PRO A 5 22.41 14.78 25.36
N GLU A 6 22.61 13.46 25.35
CA GLU A 6 22.03 12.57 24.36
C GLU A 6 20.52 12.77 24.42
N GLU A 7 19.96 13.41 23.38
CA GLU A 7 18.52 13.42 23.17
C GLU A 7 18.05 11.96 23.25
N PRO A 8 17.15 11.61 24.18
CA PRO A 8 16.63 10.26 24.25
C PRO A 8 16.06 9.94 22.89
N ALA A 9 16.56 8.88 22.27
CA ALA A 9 16.16 8.44 20.94
C ALA A 9 14.64 8.33 20.89
N GLU A 10 13.98 9.41 20.47
CA GLU A 10 12.55 9.44 20.23
C GLU A 10 12.33 8.35 19.20
N SER A 11 11.71 7.26 19.65
CA SER A 11 11.27 6.15 18.81
C SER A 11 10.59 6.78 17.60
N ARG A 12 11.30 6.86 16.47
CA ARG A 12 10.78 7.44 15.23
C ARG A 12 9.54 6.63 14.90
N LYS A 13 8.38 7.14 15.29
CA LYS A 13 7.10 6.50 15.01
C LYS A 13 7.04 6.32 13.50
N GLN A 14 7.13 5.08 13.06
CA GLN A 14 7.10 4.75 11.65
C GLN A 14 5.77 5.28 11.08
N SER A 15 5.85 5.95 9.93
CA SER A 15 4.65 6.43 9.26
C SER A 15 3.76 5.23 8.87
N PRO A 16 2.43 5.37 8.90
CA PRO A 16 1.54 4.30 8.42
C PRO A 16 1.88 3.86 6.99
N GLU A 17 2.33 4.78 6.13
CA GLU A 17 2.78 4.47 4.76
C GLU A 17 4.06 3.64 4.73
N HIS A 18 4.98 3.85 5.67
CA HIS A 18 6.16 3.01 5.82
C HIS A 18 5.76 1.59 6.21
N THR A 19 4.86 1.44 7.19
CA THR A 19 4.34 0.13 7.60
C THR A 19 3.63 -0.57 6.46
N TYR A 20 2.73 0.13 5.75
CA TYR A 20 2.06 -0.43 4.58
C TYR A 20 3.06 -0.85 3.49
N SER A 21 3.98 0.03 3.08
CA SER A 21 4.93 -0.25 1.99
C SER A 21 5.80 -1.45 2.33
N ARG A 22 6.30 -1.53 3.56
CA ARG A 22 7.11 -2.65 4.03
C ARG A 22 6.32 -3.95 4.08
N THR A 23 5.14 -3.94 4.69
CA THR A 23 4.33 -5.15 4.89
C THR A 23 3.76 -5.66 3.58
N SER A 24 3.17 -4.79 2.76
CA SER A 24 2.71 -5.17 1.42
C SER A 24 3.85 -5.69 0.55
N GLY A 25 5.03 -5.05 0.63
CA GLY A 25 6.25 -5.51 -0.04
C GLY A 25 6.58 -6.97 0.31
N TRP A 26 6.63 -7.31 1.60
CA TRP A 26 6.86 -8.69 2.03
C TRP A 26 5.76 -9.66 1.63
N ILE A 27 4.48 -9.27 1.76
CA ILE A 27 3.34 -10.10 1.35
C ILE A 27 3.45 -10.48 -0.12
N PHE A 28 3.72 -9.52 -1.00
CA PHE A 28 3.80 -9.78 -2.43
C PHE A 28 5.06 -10.57 -2.82
N ILE A 29 6.18 -10.41 -2.12
CA ILE A 29 7.34 -11.32 -2.28
C ILE A 29 6.96 -12.75 -1.89
N LEU A 30 6.24 -12.94 -0.79
CA LEU A 30 5.77 -14.27 -0.39
C LEU A 30 4.79 -14.86 -1.40
N PHE A 31 3.89 -14.06 -1.99
CA PHE A 31 3.01 -14.53 -3.08
C PHE A 31 3.77 -14.88 -4.35
N PHE A 32 4.80 -14.11 -4.71
CA PHE A 32 5.70 -14.48 -5.81
C PHE A 32 6.36 -15.84 -5.54
N LEU A 33 6.97 -16.02 -4.36
CA LEU A 33 7.61 -17.26 -3.98
C LEU A 33 6.62 -18.44 -3.92
N ALA A 34 5.41 -18.20 -3.41
CA ALA A 34 4.31 -19.17 -3.37
C ALA A 34 4.00 -19.76 -4.76
N GLY A 35 4.18 -18.97 -5.83
CA GLY A 35 3.97 -19.39 -7.21
C GLY A 35 4.88 -20.52 -7.70
N PHE A 36 6.02 -20.73 -7.04
CA PHE A 36 7.01 -21.76 -7.39
C PHE A 36 6.81 -23.08 -6.64
N PHE A 37 5.97 -23.11 -5.59
CA PHE A 37 5.74 -24.34 -4.83
C PHE A 37 4.81 -25.30 -5.61
N PRO A 38 5.18 -26.58 -5.75
CA PRO A 38 4.37 -27.55 -6.45
C PRO A 38 3.08 -27.89 -5.68
N LEU A 39 1.96 -27.89 -6.41
CA LEU A 39 0.70 -28.62 -6.18
C LEU A 39 -0.27 -28.18 -5.04
N GLY A 40 0.15 -27.44 -4.02
CA GLY A 40 -0.78 -27.01 -2.95
C GLY A 40 -1.44 -25.65 -3.16
N LEU A 41 -0.62 -24.61 -3.39
CA LEU A 41 -1.06 -23.21 -3.40
C LEU A 41 -1.67 -22.77 -4.73
N LYS A 42 -1.30 -23.42 -5.85
CA LYS A 42 -1.85 -23.13 -7.19
C LYS A 42 -3.36 -23.36 -7.28
N THR A 43 -3.93 -24.17 -6.39
CA THR A 43 -5.37 -24.47 -6.33
C THR A 43 -6.15 -23.39 -5.59
N TYR A 44 -5.51 -22.65 -4.69
CA TYR A 44 -6.13 -21.61 -3.86
C TYR A 44 -5.80 -20.19 -4.34
N PHE A 45 -4.70 -20.05 -5.06
CA PHE A 45 -4.24 -18.81 -5.66
C PHE A 45 -3.94 -19.04 -7.12
N THR A 46 -4.37 -18.12 -7.96
CA THR A 46 -4.16 -18.22 -9.41
C THR A 46 -2.82 -17.60 -9.74
N LEU A 47 -1.78 -18.34 -9.36
CA LEU A 47 -0.39 -17.99 -9.51
C LEU A 47 0.08 -18.37 -10.92
N THR A 48 -0.48 -17.67 -11.91
CA THR A 48 0.06 -17.69 -13.27
C THR A 48 1.45 -17.04 -13.25
N GLY A 49 2.30 -17.36 -14.24
CA GLY A 49 3.62 -16.72 -14.35
C GLY A 49 3.52 -15.19 -14.39
N GLU A 50 2.49 -14.65 -15.05
CA GLU A 50 2.22 -13.21 -15.12
C GLU A 50 1.88 -12.61 -13.76
N MET A 51 0.98 -13.25 -12.99
CA MET A 51 0.65 -12.79 -11.63
C MET A 51 1.86 -12.85 -10.71
N ALA A 52 2.70 -13.88 -10.85
CA ALA A 52 3.95 -13.97 -10.10
C ALA A 52 4.85 -12.74 -10.40
N VAL A 53 5.01 -12.37 -11.67
CA VAL A 53 5.79 -11.17 -12.06
C VAL A 53 5.18 -9.89 -11.48
N ILE A 54 3.86 -9.74 -11.52
CA ILE A 54 3.17 -8.56 -10.93
C ILE A 54 3.42 -8.50 -9.42
N HIS A 55 3.27 -9.63 -8.71
CA HIS A 55 3.57 -9.71 -7.28
C HIS A 55 5.05 -9.40 -7.00
N LEU A 56 5.98 -9.85 -7.83
CA LEU A 56 7.40 -9.49 -7.67
C LEU A 56 7.63 -7.99 -7.79
N ILE A 57 7.04 -7.35 -8.82
CA ILE A 57 7.16 -5.90 -9.05
C ILE A 57 6.57 -5.12 -7.87
N LEU A 58 5.37 -5.48 -7.40
CA LEU A 58 4.75 -4.86 -6.23
C LEU A 58 5.58 -5.10 -4.96
N GLY A 59 6.08 -6.33 -4.78
CA GLY A 59 6.91 -6.71 -3.65
C GLY A 59 8.18 -5.88 -3.54
N LEU A 60 8.97 -5.83 -4.62
CA LEU A 60 10.17 -5.02 -4.71
C LEU A 60 9.86 -3.53 -4.58
N GLY A 61 8.80 -3.05 -5.26
CA GLY A 61 8.33 -1.67 -5.19
C GLY A 61 8.03 -1.24 -3.76
N GLY A 62 7.32 -2.07 -2.98
CA GLY A 62 7.00 -1.81 -1.58
C GLY A 62 8.24 -1.75 -0.68
N LEU A 63 9.19 -2.68 -0.84
CA LEU A 63 10.42 -2.69 -0.06
C LEU A 63 11.33 -1.49 -0.39
N ILE A 64 11.41 -1.10 -1.66
CA ILE A 64 12.14 0.09 -2.10
C ILE A 64 11.46 1.35 -1.55
N ALA A 65 10.13 1.44 -1.66
CA ALA A 65 9.36 2.57 -1.15
C ALA A 65 9.51 2.72 0.38
N ALA A 66 9.52 1.61 1.12
CA ALA A 66 9.73 1.63 2.57
C ALA A 66 11.07 2.24 2.98
N ARG A 67 12.12 2.07 2.16
CA ARG A 67 13.45 2.68 2.40
C ARG A 67 13.58 4.10 1.85
N SER A 68 12.56 4.59 1.17
CA SER A 68 12.57 5.89 0.50
C SER A 68 11.96 6.99 1.37
N ALA A 69 12.05 8.24 0.89
CA ALA A 69 11.40 9.39 1.53
C ALA A 69 9.87 9.21 1.64
N LYS A 70 9.25 9.91 2.62
CA LYS A 70 7.80 9.84 2.87
C LYS A 70 6.97 10.06 1.61
N ARG A 71 7.35 11.02 0.75
CA ARG A 71 6.67 11.29 -0.52
C ARG A 71 6.59 10.05 -1.41
N THR A 72 7.68 9.29 -1.53
CA THR A 72 7.72 8.05 -2.33
C THR A 72 6.85 6.96 -1.71
N GLN A 73 6.84 6.83 -0.38
CA GLN A 73 5.96 5.90 0.33
C GLN A 73 4.49 6.21 0.06
N THR A 74 4.10 7.48 0.11
CA THR A 74 2.73 7.93 -0.20
C THR A 74 2.37 7.67 -1.65
N ILE A 75 3.26 8.00 -2.60
CA ILE A 75 3.02 7.77 -4.04
C ILE A 75 2.82 6.27 -4.31
N TYR A 76 3.72 5.42 -3.79
CA TYR A 76 3.60 3.98 -3.92
C TYR A 76 2.29 3.47 -3.31
N SER A 77 1.95 3.90 -2.10
CA SER A 77 0.72 3.47 -1.42
C SER A 77 -0.53 3.82 -2.22
N VAL A 78 -0.61 5.05 -2.74
CA VAL A 78 -1.77 5.48 -3.55
C VAL A 78 -1.83 4.75 -4.89
N SER A 79 -0.70 4.63 -5.61
CA SER A 79 -0.69 4.01 -6.94
C SER A 79 -0.94 2.50 -6.86
N ALA A 80 -0.20 1.79 -6.00
CA ALA A 80 -0.39 0.37 -5.76
C ALA A 80 -1.80 0.11 -5.19
N GLY A 81 -2.25 0.93 -4.24
CA GLY A 81 -3.58 0.83 -3.65
C GLY A 81 -4.71 0.92 -4.68
N THR A 82 -4.65 1.93 -5.55
CA THR A 82 -5.63 2.12 -6.63
C THR A 82 -5.63 0.93 -7.58
N TRP A 83 -4.44 0.49 -7.98
CA TRP A 83 -4.27 -0.66 -8.88
C TRP A 83 -4.87 -1.93 -8.27
N LEU A 84 -4.58 -2.19 -6.98
CA LEU A 84 -5.06 -3.35 -6.25
C LEU A 84 -6.58 -3.36 -6.05
N ILE A 85 -7.21 -2.21 -5.81
CA ILE A 85 -8.67 -2.10 -5.80
C ILE A 85 -9.24 -2.44 -7.16
N PHE A 86 -8.67 -1.90 -8.24
CA PHE A 86 -9.15 -2.16 -9.60
C PHE A 86 -9.03 -3.65 -9.96
N MET A 87 -7.91 -4.28 -9.61
CA MET A 87 -7.68 -5.73 -9.69
C MET A 87 -8.74 -6.50 -8.90
N GLY A 88 -8.94 -6.16 -7.63
CA GLY A 88 -9.84 -6.86 -6.72
C GLY A 88 -11.32 -6.73 -7.09
N VAL A 89 -11.74 -5.62 -7.67
CA VAL A 89 -13.15 -5.39 -8.07
C VAL A 89 -13.46 -6.00 -9.42
N THR A 90 -12.56 -5.85 -10.40
CA THR A 90 -12.87 -6.24 -11.78
C THR A 90 -12.39 -7.63 -12.15
N GLY A 91 -11.37 -8.15 -11.45
CA GLY A 91 -10.73 -9.44 -11.75
C GLY A 91 -10.05 -9.51 -13.12
N LYS A 92 -9.93 -8.39 -13.84
CA LYS A 92 -9.58 -8.34 -15.28
C LYS A 92 -8.33 -7.51 -15.57
N VAL A 93 -7.71 -6.94 -14.55
CA VAL A 93 -6.67 -5.92 -14.74
C VAL A 93 -5.30 -6.55 -14.88
N ASN A 94 -5.07 -7.19 -16.00
CA ASN A 94 -3.69 -7.48 -16.40
C ASN A 94 -3.14 -6.27 -17.16
N PRO A 95 -1.99 -5.67 -16.75
CA PRO A 95 -1.38 -4.62 -17.56
C PRO A 95 -0.93 -5.14 -18.95
N PHE A 96 -0.83 -6.47 -19.11
CA PHE A 96 -0.51 -7.14 -20.37
C PHE A 96 -1.74 -7.51 -21.20
N GLY A 97 -2.96 -7.20 -20.73
CA GLY A 97 -4.21 -7.45 -21.47
C GLY A 97 -4.61 -8.92 -21.61
N LEU A 98 -3.90 -9.84 -20.97
CA LEU A 98 -4.22 -11.28 -21.04
C LEU A 98 -5.28 -11.64 -19.99
N PRO A 99 -6.25 -12.51 -20.34
CA PRO A 99 -7.27 -12.95 -19.40
C PRO A 99 -6.61 -13.80 -18.29
N ILE A 100 -6.53 -13.22 -17.09
CA ILE A 100 -6.09 -13.94 -15.90
C ILE A 100 -7.35 -14.52 -15.25
N ALA A 101 -7.53 -15.84 -15.34
CA ALA A 101 -8.43 -16.51 -14.41
C ALA A 101 -7.89 -16.23 -13.01
N SER A 102 -8.68 -15.58 -12.16
CA SER A 102 -8.30 -15.27 -10.79
C SER A 102 -9.40 -15.75 -9.84
N LEU A 103 -9.01 -16.39 -8.74
CA LEU A 103 -9.93 -16.94 -7.77
C LEU A 103 -10.56 -15.82 -6.93
N PRO A 104 -11.77 -16.01 -6.39
CA PRO A 104 -12.42 -15.00 -5.55
C PRO A 104 -11.59 -14.56 -4.34
N LEU A 105 -10.76 -15.46 -3.81
CA LEU A 105 -9.84 -15.16 -2.71
C LEU A 105 -8.76 -14.15 -3.14
N ASP A 106 -8.21 -14.29 -4.35
CA ASP A 106 -7.24 -13.35 -4.91
C ASP A 106 -7.87 -11.95 -4.99
N HIS A 107 -9.10 -11.87 -5.48
CA HIS A 107 -9.83 -10.60 -5.61
C HIS A 107 -10.01 -9.91 -4.26
N ALA A 108 -10.48 -10.66 -3.26
CA ALA A 108 -10.69 -10.16 -1.92
C ALA A 108 -9.38 -9.63 -1.30
N LEU A 109 -8.27 -10.37 -1.47
CA LEU A 109 -6.96 -9.95 -0.98
C LEU A 109 -6.47 -8.66 -1.64
N HIS A 110 -6.58 -8.55 -2.97
CA HIS A 110 -6.22 -7.32 -3.67
C HIS A 110 -7.10 -6.14 -3.21
N ALA A 111 -8.42 -6.34 -3.05
CA ALA A 111 -9.31 -5.28 -2.58
C ALA A 111 -8.95 -4.82 -1.14
N VAL A 112 -8.71 -5.76 -0.22
CA VAL A 112 -8.36 -5.45 1.18
C VAL A 112 -7.00 -4.76 1.27
N LEU A 113 -5.98 -5.26 0.60
CA LEU A 113 -4.66 -4.62 0.56
C LEU A 113 -4.74 -3.25 -0.12
N GLY A 114 -5.53 -3.14 -1.18
CA GLY A 114 -5.78 -1.90 -1.89
C GLY A 114 -6.42 -0.84 -1.01
N LEU A 115 -7.47 -1.19 -0.27
CA LEU A 115 -8.12 -0.28 0.70
C LEU A 115 -7.17 0.11 1.83
N TRP A 116 -6.37 -0.82 2.35
CA TRP A 116 -5.41 -0.55 3.42
C TRP A 116 -4.35 0.48 3.00
N ALA A 117 -3.95 0.49 1.74
CA ALA A 117 -2.97 1.43 1.19
C ALA A 117 -3.35 2.90 1.38
N PHE A 118 -4.66 3.20 1.44
CA PHE A 118 -5.14 4.56 1.62
C PHE A 118 -5.18 5.01 3.08
N TYR A 119 -5.01 4.11 4.05
CA TYR A 119 -5.09 4.45 5.47
C TYR A 119 -4.11 5.57 5.86
N GLY A 120 -2.83 5.44 5.52
CA GLY A 120 -1.82 6.48 5.79
C GLY A 120 -2.09 7.81 5.06
N PRO A 121 -2.24 7.79 3.72
CA PRO A 121 -2.56 8.99 2.95
C PRO A 121 -3.83 9.71 3.44
N LEU A 122 -4.89 8.97 3.81
CA LEU A 122 -6.12 9.53 4.35
C LEU A 122 -5.90 10.22 5.69
N LEU A 123 -5.06 9.68 6.59
CA LEU A 123 -4.76 10.34 7.86
C LEU A 123 -4.01 11.67 7.68
N HIS A 124 -3.24 11.81 6.60
CA HIS A 124 -2.42 12.98 6.30
C HIS A 124 -3.03 13.95 5.28
N PHE A 125 -4.18 13.61 4.69
CA PHE A 125 -4.82 14.43 3.68
C PHE A 125 -5.33 15.76 4.30
N PRO A 126 -5.28 16.89 3.56
CA PRO A 126 -5.59 18.22 4.08
C PRO A 126 -7.06 18.45 4.46
N TRP A 127 -7.93 17.44 4.50
CA TRP A 127 -9.32 17.61 4.96
C TRP A 127 -9.37 18.21 6.38
N ARG A 128 -8.40 17.90 7.26
CA ARG A 128 -8.30 18.57 8.58
C ARG A 128 -8.12 20.08 8.44
N GLN A 129 -7.29 20.51 7.50
CA GLN A 129 -7.06 21.93 7.26
C GLN A 129 -8.25 22.59 6.55
N ALA A 130 -8.87 21.89 5.60
CA ALA A 130 -10.08 22.36 4.91
C ALA A 130 -11.27 22.53 5.87
N LEU A 131 -11.51 21.55 6.75
CA LEU A 131 -12.55 21.62 7.79
C LEU A 131 -12.27 22.74 8.81
N ARG A 132 -11.00 22.95 9.19
CA ARG A 132 -10.63 24.07 10.07
C ARG A 132 -10.85 25.42 9.39
N ARG A 133 -10.55 25.54 8.10
CA ARG A 133 -10.80 26.77 7.32
C ARG A 133 -12.29 27.06 7.20
N SER A 134 -13.12 26.05 6.91
CA SER A 134 -14.57 26.24 6.80
C SER A 134 -15.21 26.61 8.13
N HIS A 135 -14.74 26.05 9.26
CA HIS A 135 -15.21 26.44 10.58
C HIS A 135 -14.86 27.89 10.92
N ARG A 136 -13.62 28.34 10.66
CA ARG A 136 -13.22 29.75 10.89
C ARG A 136 -13.97 30.74 10.01
N ALA A 137 -14.27 30.36 8.77
CA ALA A 137 -15.06 31.21 7.87
C ALA A 137 -16.48 31.45 8.40
N LYS A 138 -17.10 30.44 9.03
CA LYS A 138 -18.45 30.57 9.63
C LYS A 138 -18.47 31.39 10.92
N THR A 139 -17.42 31.30 11.75
CA THR A 139 -17.36 32.09 13.00
C THR A 139 -17.17 33.58 12.71
N ASN A 140 -16.38 33.93 11.70
CA ASN A 140 -16.10 35.33 11.37
C ASN A 140 -17.24 36.03 10.61
N SER A 141 -18.24 35.30 10.12
CA SER A 141 -19.41 35.88 9.43
C SER A 141 -20.58 36.20 10.37
N GLN A 142 -20.44 35.94 11.67
CA GLN A 142 -21.45 36.22 12.70
C GLN A 142 -21.09 37.40 13.61
N GLU A 143 -19.93 38.02 13.39
CA GLU A 143 -19.50 39.30 13.97
C GLU A 143 -19.73 40.42 12.95
#